data_AF-A0A378LNT4-F1
#
_entry.id   AF-A0A378LNT4-F1
#
_cell.length_a   1.000
_cell.length_b   1.000
_cell.length_c   1.000
_cell.angle_alpha   90.00
_cell.angle_beta   90.00
_cell.angle_gamma   90.00
#
_symmetry.space_group_name_H-M   'P 1'
#
loop_
_entity.id
_entity.type
_entity.pdbx_description
1 polymer ?
#
loop_
_entity_poly.entity_id
_entity_poly.type
_entity_poly.pdbx_seq_one_letter_code
_entity_poly.pdbx_strand_id
1 'polypeptide(L)'
;MPLIVNLSALHALYPTSTCIQSFEEVCDRYSTGYFRQCSSLFQSWTNYAWLMYQMARHNSKLIQPYRLGQLSSEEFLEKLVHIFYFLKDSSPKKGEMEHLNSKSLYSKTFAKMLLENAWNSQIEWDQSKEKYLSMLIEDRAKNTSNRDTAVASSEREPTRDPIYLIANTNELHVIQILHLLRKNNPSILFYRNIDVSPKDDKSPIEIAPGIFLCLSYRYQMFKTLEENMATDPIAKTSLLSYLVSKQLSEVPTSEIRFISQHQPDLVEALRIGIDPDNIYPADNYFTAQAEHFKKMH
;
A
#
# COMPACT_ATOMS: atom_id res chain seq x y z
N MET A 1 -18.09 11.43 12.22
CA MET A 1 -16.67 11.82 12.16
C MET A 1 -15.87 10.87 11.27
N PRO A 2 -15.58 11.25 10.00
CA PRO A 2 -14.68 10.51 9.13
C PRO A 2 -13.33 10.23 9.78
N LEU A 3 -12.79 9.04 9.50
CA LEU A 3 -11.47 8.62 9.98
C LEU A 3 -10.54 8.39 8.80
N ILE A 4 -9.48 9.17 8.70
CA ILE A 4 -8.45 9.02 7.69
C ILE A 4 -7.25 8.29 8.30
N VAL A 5 -6.79 7.21 7.67
CA VAL A 5 -5.71 6.36 8.18
C VAL A 5 -4.67 6.17 7.08
N ASN A 6 -3.40 6.40 7.38
CA ASN A 6 -2.34 5.95 6.48
C ASN A 6 -2.32 4.42 6.45
N LEU A 7 -2.48 3.83 5.26
CA LEU A 7 -2.55 2.38 5.06
C LEU A 7 -1.34 1.64 5.63
N SER A 8 -0.15 2.26 5.64
CA SER A 8 1.07 1.68 6.21
C SER A 8 0.99 1.42 7.71
N ALA A 9 0.05 2.06 8.42
CA ALA A 9 -0.23 1.76 9.82
C ALA A 9 -0.83 0.36 10.04
N LEU A 10 -1.37 -0.29 9.00
CA LEU A 10 -2.07 -1.59 9.08
C LEU A 10 -1.22 -2.80 8.63
N HIS A 11 0.02 -2.59 8.19
CA HIS A 11 0.91 -3.66 7.74
C HIS A 11 2.38 -3.33 8.04
N ALA A 12 3.29 -4.28 7.78
CA ALA A 12 4.73 -4.01 7.82
C ALA A 12 5.21 -3.53 6.45
N LEU A 13 6.02 -2.48 6.49
CA LEU A 13 6.83 -2.05 5.36
C LEU A 13 8.30 -2.30 5.70
N TYR A 14 8.93 -3.23 5.00
CA TYR A 14 10.36 -3.44 5.13
C TYR A 14 11.17 -2.40 4.36
N PRO A 15 12.44 -2.19 4.74
CA PRO A 15 13.33 -1.32 4.01
C PRO A 15 13.51 -1.74 2.55
N THR A 16 13.91 -0.79 1.71
CA THR A 16 14.13 -1.04 0.29
C THR A 16 15.14 -2.16 0.01
N SER A 17 16.07 -2.39 0.94
CA SER A 17 17.05 -3.47 0.88
C SER A 17 16.42 -4.86 0.74
N THR A 18 15.24 -5.10 1.33
CA THR A 18 14.55 -6.41 1.23
C THR A 18 14.10 -6.71 -0.20
N CYS A 19 13.65 -5.68 -0.92
CA CYS A 19 13.34 -5.78 -2.35
C CYS A 19 14.57 -6.11 -3.18
N ILE A 20 15.66 -5.37 -2.93
CA ILE A 20 16.93 -5.57 -3.64
C ILE A 20 17.45 -6.98 -3.40
N GLN A 21 17.45 -7.46 -2.15
CA GLN A 21 17.83 -8.83 -1.80
C GLN A 21 16.96 -9.86 -2.50
N SER A 22 15.65 -9.66 -2.56
CA SER A 22 14.74 -10.60 -3.25
C SER A 22 15.00 -10.65 -4.76
N PHE A 23 15.34 -9.52 -5.39
CA PHE A 23 15.78 -9.52 -6.80
C PHE A 23 17.17 -10.15 -6.98
N GLU A 24 18.08 -9.96 -6.02
CA GLU A 24 19.40 -10.61 -6.03
C GLU A 24 19.24 -12.13 -5.95
N GLU A 25 18.35 -12.65 -5.11
CA GLU A 25 18.05 -14.09 -5.06
C GLU A 25 17.53 -14.63 -6.39
N VAL A 26 16.72 -13.85 -7.11
CA VAL A 26 16.27 -14.21 -8.46
C VAL A 26 17.47 -14.27 -9.43
N CYS A 27 18.37 -13.29 -9.37
CA CYS A 27 19.61 -13.33 -10.15
C CYS A 27 20.46 -14.56 -9.79
N ASP A 28 20.73 -14.83 -8.52
CA ASP A 28 21.57 -15.95 -8.08
C ASP A 28 21.03 -17.31 -8.53
N ARG A 29 19.70 -17.48 -8.54
CA ARG A 29 19.06 -18.73 -8.92
C ARG A 29 19.00 -18.95 -10.43
N TYR A 30 18.85 -17.88 -11.21
CA TYR A 30 18.47 -17.98 -12.64
C TYR A 30 19.47 -17.34 -13.61
N SER A 31 20.37 -16.46 -13.15
CA SER A 31 21.40 -15.90 -14.01
C SER A 31 22.47 -16.97 -14.26
N THR A 32 22.34 -17.68 -15.39
CA THR A 32 23.40 -18.55 -15.89
C THR A 32 24.40 -17.72 -16.69
N GLY A 33 25.13 -16.85 -16.00
CA GLY A 33 26.20 -16.06 -16.61
C GLY A 33 27.41 -16.91 -17.01
N TYR A 34 28.31 -16.32 -17.80
CA TYR A 34 29.60 -16.91 -18.22
C TYR A 34 30.48 -17.37 -17.03
N PHE A 35 30.21 -16.87 -15.83
CA PHE A 35 30.92 -17.16 -14.58
C PHE A 35 30.30 -18.27 -13.73
N ARG A 36 29.48 -19.17 -14.31
CA ARG A 36 28.91 -20.33 -13.58
C ARG A 36 29.95 -21.26 -12.95
N GLN A 37 31.22 -21.15 -13.37
CA GLN A 37 32.37 -21.88 -12.83
C GLN A 37 33.10 -21.14 -11.70
N CYS A 38 32.74 -19.88 -11.41
CA CYS A 38 33.32 -19.13 -10.30
C CYS A 38 32.62 -19.48 -8.98
N SER A 39 33.32 -19.29 -7.86
CA SER A 39 32.77 -19.50 -6.51
C SER A 39 31.49 -18.67 -6.30
N SER A 40 30.54 -19.20 -5.51
CA SER A 40 29.25 -18.57 -5.19
C SER A 40 29.35 -17.11 -4.73
N LEU A 41 30.40 -16.76 -3.99
CA LEU A 41 30.64 -15.39 -3.52
C LEU A 41 30.88 -14.39 -4.66
N PHE A 42 31.59 -14.80 -5.71
CA PHE A 42 31.85 -13.93 -6.87
C PHE A 42 30.56 -13.74 -7.69
N GLN A 43 29.76 -14.80 -7.81
CA GLN A 43 28.48 -14.74 -8.51
C GLN A 43 27.50 -13.78 -7.82
N SER A 44 27.28 -13.90 -6.50
CA SER A 44 26.39 -12.99 -5.75
C SER A 44 26.86 -11.53 -5.84
N TRP A 45 28.16 -11.25 -5.69
CA TRP A 45 28.65 -9.87 -5.83
C TRP A 45 28.41 -9.29 -7.23
N THR A 46 28.71 -10.05 -8.28
CA THR A 46 28.48 -9.60 -9.67
C THR A 46 26.98 -9.43 -9.97
N ASN A 47 26.12 -10.29 -9.42
CA ASN A 47 24.67 -10.19 -9.55
C ASN A 47 24.11 -8.97 -8.82
N TYR A 48 24.56 -8.69 -7.59
CA TYR A 48 24.21 -7.50 -6.85
C TYR A 48 24.64 -6.22 -7.60
N ALA A 49 25.89 -6.16 -8.06
CA ALA A 49 26.40 -5.01 -8.80
C ALA A 49 25.63 -4.78 -10.11
N TRP A 50 25.34 -5.85 -10.86
CA TRP A 50 24.51 -5.78 -12.06
C TRP A 50 23.09 -5.30 -11.73
N LEU A 51 22.46 -5.85 -10.68
CA LEU A 51 21.12 -5.46 -10.26
C LEU A 51 21.06 -3.98 -9.90
N MET A 52 22.00 -3.50 -9.07
CA MET A 52 22.06 -2.09 -8.68
C MET A 52 22.27 -1.18 -9.90
N TYR A 53 23.13 -1.59 -10.84
CA TYR A 53 23.30 -0.89 -12.11
C TYR A 53 22.00 -0.82 -12.93
N GLN A 54 21.27 -1.93 -13.07
CA GLN A 54 20.00 -1.96 -13.80
C GLN A 54 18.93 -1.11 -13.11
N MET A 55 18.80 -1.22 -11.78
CA MET A 55 17.86 -0.42 -10.99
C MET A 55 18.14 1.07 -11.15
N ALA A 56 19.40 1.49 -11.10
CA ALA A 56 19.80 2.88 -11.31
C ALA A 56 19.51 3.34 -12.76
N ARG A 57 19.93 2.55 -13.75
CA ARG A 57 19.75 2.85 -15.18
C ARG A 57 18.28 2.97 -15.59
N HIS A 58 17.42 2.14 -15.00
CA HIS A 58 15.99 2.09 -15.31
C HIS A 58 15.11 2.88 -14.32
N ASN A 59 15.71 3.58 -13.35
CA ASN A 59 14.95 4.32 -12.34
C ASN A 59 13.97 5.32 -12.96
N SER A 60 14.45 6.24 -13.81
CA SER A 60 13.63 7.31 -14.38
C SER A 60 12.67 6.86 -15.50
N LYS A 61 12.92 5.73 -16.15
CA LYS A 61 12.14 5.26 -17.32
C LYS A 61 11.18 4.11 -17.02
N LEU A 62 11.32 3.47 -15.86
CA LEU A 62 10.52 2.30 -15.48
C LEU A 62 10.03 2.40 -14.03
N ILE A 63 10.94 2.51 -13.07
CA ILE A 63 10.60 2.45 -11.64
C ILE A 63 9.76 3.65 -11.20
N GLN A 64 10.23 4.87 -11.50
CA GLN A 64 9.52 6.10 -11.14
C GLN A 64 8.19 6.23 -11.88
N PRO A 65 8.12 6.07 -13.23
CA PRO A 65 6.84 6.09 -13.93
C PRO A 65 5.83 5.09 -13.36
N TYR A 66 6.27 3.88 -12.99
CA TYR A 66 5.39 2.89 -12.37
C TYR A 66 4.90 3.31 -10.97
N ARG A 67 5.80 3.84 -10.12
CA ARG A 67 5.41 4.38 -8.80
C ARG A 67 4.42 5.53 -8.92
N LEU A 68 4.51 6.31 -9.99
CA LEU A 68 3.63 7.42 -10.30
C LEU A 68 2.34 6.99 -11.05
N GLY A 69 2.11 5.70 -11.26
CA GLY A 69 0.95 5.18 -12.00
C GLY A 69 0.89 5.57 -13.46
N GLN A 70 2.01 5.98 -14.05
CA GLN A 70 2.12 6.23 -15.50
C GLN A 70 2.30 4.93 -16.30
N LEU A 71 2.52 3.81 -15.62
CA LEU A 71 2.60 2.47 -16.19
C LEU A 71 1.63 1.55 -15.44
N SER A 72 0.95 0.68 -16.17
CA SER A 72 0.22 -0.44 -15.57
C SER A 72 1.18 -1.48 -14.97
N SER A 73 0.70 -2.30 -14.02
CA SER A 73 1.51 -3.40 -13.49
C SER A 73 1.93 -4.41 -14.56
N GLU A 74 1.09 -4.65 -15.57
CA GLU A 74 1.41 -5.55 -16.67
C GLU A 74 2.58 -5.00 -17.52
N GLU A 75 2.51 -3.74 -17.95
CA GLU A 75 3.61 -3.10 -18.69
C GLU A 75 4.90 -3.01 -17.88
N PHE A 76 4.79 -2.73 -16.57
CA PHE A 76 5.93 -2.69 -15.66
C PHE A 76 6.62 -4.05 -15.58
N LEU A 77 5.85 -5.12 -15.35
CA LEU A 77 6.38 -6.48 -15.25
C LEU A 77 6.96 -6.97 -16.58
N GLU A 78 6.35 -6.63 -17.71
CA GLU A 78 6.92 -6.94 -19.03
C GLU A 78 8.28 -6.28 -19.25
N LYS A 79 8.39 -5.00 -18.94
CA LYS A 79 9.67 -4.27 -19.02
C LYS A 79 10.69 -4.83 -18.04
N LEU A 80 10.29 -5.26 -16.84
CA LEU A 80 11.18 -5.97 -15.91
C LEU A 80 11.66 -7.30 -16.51
N VAL A 81 10.78 -8.11 -17.12
CA VAL A 81 11.18 -9.36 -17.80
C VAL A 81 12.19 -9.10 -18.93
N HIS A 82 12.11 -7.95 -19.61
CA HIS A 82 13.13 -7.56 -20.59
C HIS A 82 14.50 -7.27 -19.96
N ILE A 83 14.54 -6.69 -18.76
CA ILE A 83 15.79 -6.46 -18.00
C ILE A 83 16.33 -7.81 -17.50
N PHE A 84 15.46 -8.64 -16.93
CA PHE A 84 15.77 -9.99 -16.44
C PHE A 84 15.58 -11.03 -17.56
N TYR A 85 16.19 -10.79 -18.72
CA TYR A 85 15.97 -11.57 -19.94
C TYR A 85 16.22 -13.08 -19.78
N PHE A 86 17.11 -13.48 -18.86
CA PHE A 86 17.42 -14.87 -18.55
C PHE A 86 16.23 -15.64 -17.94
N LEU A 87 15.20 -14.95 -17.45
CA LEU A 87 13.97 -15.58 -16.95
C LEU A 87 13.03 -16.06 -18.05
N LYS A 88 13.20 -15.59 -19.30
CA LYS A 88 12.28 -15.94 -20.41
C LYS A 88 12.25 -17.44 -20.70
N ASP A 89 13.40 -18.10 -20.60
CA ASP A 89 13.57 -19.53 -20.87
C ASP A 89 13.67 -20.35 -19.57
N SER A 90 13.48 -19.71 -18.41
CA SER A 90 13.57 -20.36 -17.11
C SER A 90 12.31 -21.18 -16.83
N SER A 91 12.49 -22.42 -16.40
CA SER A 91 11.41 -23.29 -15.93
C SER A 91 11.41 -23.38 -14.41
N PRO A 92 10.23 -23.48 -13.75
CA PRO A 92 10.15 -23.61 -12.30
C PRO A 92 10.84 -24.88 -11.82
N LYS A 93 11.59 -24.79 -10.72
CA LYS A 93 12.04 -25.99 -10.00
C LYS A 93 10.84 -26.63 -9.30
N LYS A 94 10.96 -27.92 -8.96
CA LYS A 94 9.91 -28.69 -8.28
C LYS A 94 9.43 -27.95 -7.01
N GLY A 95 8.11 -27.70 -6.91
CA GLY A 95 7.49 -27.03 -5.76
C GLY A 95 7.44 -25.51 -5.83
N GLU A 96 8.17 -24.88 -6.76
CA GLU A 96 8.31 -23.43 -6.81
C GLU A 96 7.11 -22.75 -7.46
N MET A 97 6.56 -23.34 -8.51
CA MET A 97 5.33 -22.85 -9.13
C MET A 97 4.16 -22.96 -8.15
N GLU A 98 4.07 -24.06 -7.40
CA GLU A 98 3.07 -24.25 -6.35
C GLU A 98 3.21 -23.20 -5.24
N HIS A 99 4.45 -22.92 -4.80
CA HIS A 99 4.72 -21.87 -3.82
C HIS A 99 4.29 -20.49 -4.33
N LEU A 100 4.66 -20.12 -5.56
CA LEU A 100 4.25 -18.83 -6.14
C LEU A 100 2.73 -18.73 -6.31
N ASN A 101 2.07 -19.80 -6.76
CA ASN A 101 0.62 -19.86 -6.87
C ASN A 101 -0.09 -19.69 -5.52
N SER A 102 0.51 -20.17 -4.43
CA SER A 102 -0.03 -20.01 -3.08
C SER A 102 -0.05 -18.55 -2.59
N LYS A 103 0.77 -17.68 -3.20
CA LYS A 103 0.90 -16.26 -2.81
C LYS A 103 -0.17 -15.35 -3.44
N SER A 104 -1.10 -15.88 -4.24
CA SER A 104 -2.19 -15.11 -4.86
C SER A 104 -1.73 -13.88 -5.65
N LEU A 105 -0.62 -14.03 -6.38
CA LEU A 105 -0.02 -12.97 -7.20
C LEU A 105 -0.93 -12.55 -8.36
N TYR A 106 -0.75 -11.33 -8.84
CA TYR A 106 -1.42 -10.77 -10.02
C TYR A 106 -1.00 -11.53 -11.29
N SER A 107 0.29 -11.81 -11.41
CA SER A 107 0.91 -12.44 -12.58
C SER A 107 0.53 -13.91 -12.74
N LYS A 108 0.49 -14.38 -13.99
CA LYS A 108 0.19 -15.79 -14.33
C LYS A 108 1.37 -16.56 -14.94
N THR A 109 2.41 -15.87 -15.36
CA THR A 109 3.60 -16.51 -15.94
C THR A 109 4.69 -16.59 -14.89
N PHE A 110 5.45 -17.69 -14.91
CA PHE A 110 6.49 -17.94 -13.92
C PHE A 110 7.49 -16.78 -13.75
N ALA A 111 8.00 -16.25 -14.86
CA ALA A 111 8.95 -15.12 -14.84
C ALA A 111 8.33 -13.86 -14.21
N LYS A 112 7.11 -13.49 -14.57
CA LYS A 112 6.43 -12.32 -13.99
C LYS A 112 6.11 -12.55 -12.51
N MET A 113 5.68 -13.75 -12.12
CA MET A 113 5.42 -14.11 -10.72
C MET A 113 6.68 -14.03 -9.84
N LEU A 114 7.85 -14.44 -10.35
CA LEU A 114 9.12 -14.28 -9.62
C LEU A 114 9.44 -12.81 -9.36
N LEU A 115 9.34 -11.98 -10.41
CA LEU A 115 9.66 -10.55 -10.34
C LEU A 115 8.65 -9.78 -9.49
N GLU A 116 7.36 -10.10 -9.61
CA GLU A 116 6.30 -9.55 -8.76
C GLU A 116 6.52 -9.93 -7.30
N ASN A 117 6.84 -11.20 -7.03
CA ASN A 117 7.13 -11.65 -5.67
C ASN A 117 8.37 -10.93 -5.08
N ALA A 118 9.41 -10.72 -5.90
CA ALA A 118 10.59 -9.97 -5.47
C ALA A 118 10.26 -8.49 -5.20
N TRP A 119 9.44 -7.88 -6.06
CA TRP A 119 8.96 -6.51 -5.88
C TRP A 119 8.14 -6.36 -4.58
N ASN A 120 7.17 -7.25 -4.37
CA ASN A 120 6.26 -7.25 -3.22
C ASN A 120 6.92 -7.67 -1.89
N SER A 121 8.20 -8.08 -1.89
CA SER A 121 8.91 -8.51 -0.67
C SER A 121 9.05 -7.44 0.41
N GLN A 122 8.80 -6.16 0.07
CA GLN A 122 8.74 -5.06 1.04
C GLN A 122 7.47 -5.10 1.88
N ILE A 123 6.44 -5.81 1.44
CA ILE A 123 5.13 -5.84 2.06
C ILE A 123 4.98 -7.15 2.84
N GLU A 124 4.91 -7.06 4.17
CA GLU A 124 4.63 -8.22 5.02
C GLU A 124 3.49 -7.92 6.00
N TRP A 125 2.88 -8.99 6.49
CA TRP A 125 1.94 -8.92 7.59
C TRP A 125 2.69 -8.83 8.92
N ASP A 126 2.41 -7.77 9.68
CA ASP A 126 2.88 -7.66 11.05
C ASP A 126 1.84 -8.27 12.00
N GLN A 127 2.18 -9.38 12.65
CA GLN A 127 1.28 -10.01 13.62
C GLN A 127 0.92 -9.09 14.78
N SER A 128 1.79 -8.14 15.15
CA SER A 128 1.49 -7.17 16.21
C SER A 128 0.37 -6.20 15.83
N LYS A 129 0.12 -6.03 14.52
CA LYS A 129 -0.91 -5.15 13.95
C LYS A 129 -2.19 -5.89 13.59
N GLU A 130 -2.30 -7.18 13.89
CA GLU A 130 -3.38 -8.03 13.39
C GLU A 130 -4.79 -7.49 13.72
N LYS A 131 -4.93 -6.91 14.91
CA LYS A 131 -6.21 -6.38 15.40
C LYS A 131 -6.51 -4.95 14.97
N TYR A 132 -5.56 -4.25 14.33
CA TYR A 132 -5.67 -2.80 14.13
C TYR A 132 -6.87 -2.45 13.26
N LEU A 133 -7.12 -3.18 12.17
CA LEU A 133 -8.26 -2.91 11.31
C LEU A 133 -9.60 -3.15 12.03
N SER A 134 -9.72 -4.24 12.80
CA SER A 134 -10.90 -4.49 13.63
C SER A 134 -11.10 -3.38 14.67
N MET A 135 -10.04 -2.93 15.34
CA MET A 135 -10.10 -1.82 16.30
C MET A 135 -10.63 -0.53 15.66
N LEU A 136 -10.22 -0.20 14.43
CA LEU A 136 -10.76 0.96 13.70
C LEU A 136 -12.25 0.83 13.40
N ILE A 137 -12.70 -0.37 13.00
CA ILE A 137 -14.11 -0.64 12.69
C ILE A 137 -14.98 -0.58 13.95
N GLU A 138 -14.47 -1.08 15.07
CA GLU A 138 -15.19 -1.07 16.34
C GLU A 138 -15.24 0.32 16.96
N ASP A 139 -14.14 1.08 16.90
CA ASP A 139 -14.11 2.48 17.31
C ASP A 139 -15.09 3.32 16.48
N ARG A 140 -15.18 3.07 15.17
CA ARG A 140 -16.21 3.65 14.29
C ARG A 140 -17.63 3.32 14.77
N ALA A 141 -17.90 2.06 15.13
CA ALA A 141 -19.22 1.64 15.59
C ALA A 141 -19.63 2.33 16.90
N LYS A 142 -18.72 2.41 17.88
CA LYS A 142 -18.98 3.06 19.18
C LYS A 142 -19.30 4.55 19.04
N ASN A 143 -18.58 5.26 18.16
CA ASN A 143 -18.78 6.69 17.95
C ASN A 143 -20.10 7.01 17.20
N THR A 144 -20.62 6.07 16.41
CA THR A 144 -21.91 6.22 15.73
C THR A 144 -23.07 6.05 16.73
N SER A 145 -23.02 5.03 17.60
CA SER A 145 -24.08 4.76 18.58
C SER A 145 -24.30 5.87 19.61
N ASN A 146 -23.27 6.64 19.97
CA ASN A 146 -23.39 7.76 20.91
C ASN A 146 -24.04 9.01 20.28
N ARG A 147 -24.07 9.12 18.94
CA ARG A 147 -24.69 10.26 18.22
C ARG A 147 -26.17 9.98 17.91
N ASP A 148 -26.54 8.74 17.61
CA ASP A 148 -27.90 8.38 17.19
C ASP A 148 -28.95 8.38 18.33
N THR A 149 -28.52 8.50 19.59
CA THR A 149 -29.44 8.74 20.72
C THR A 149 -30.04 10.15 20.75
N ALA A 150 -29.61 11.07 19.87
CA ALA A 150 -30.06 12.46 19.87
C ALA A 150 -31.08 12.84 18.78
N VAL A 151 -31.30 12.01 17.74
CA VAL A 151 -32.26 12.36 16.66
C VAL A 151 -33.02 11.12 16.19
N ALA A 152 -34.09 10.78 16.92
CA ALA A 152 -35.09 9.81 16.49
C ALA A 152 -35.97 10.40 15.38
N SER A 153 -35.50 10.36 14.13
CA SER A 153 -36.38 10.46 12.96
C SER A 153 -35.68 10.08 11.66
N SER A 154 -36.37 9.24 10.87
CA SER A 154 -36.13 8.82 9.48
C SER A 154 -35.42 7.48 9.27
N GLU A 155 -36.08 6.65 8.45
CA GLU A 155 -35.77 5.29 8.01
C GLU A 155 -34.51 5.19 7.13
N ARG A 156 -33.46 5.95 7.43
CA ARG A 156 -32.15 5.77 6.80
C ARG A 156 -31.33 4.86 7.69
N GLU A 157 -30.76 3.80 7.10
CA GLU A 157 -29.71 3.02 7.77
C GLU A 157 -28.69 4.00 8.37
N PRO A 158 -28.25 3.80 9.63
CA PRO A 158 -27.30 4.70 10.28
C PRO A 158 -26.08 4.82 9.36
N THR A 159 -25.83 6.04 8.88
CA THR A 159 -24.75 6.34 7.95
C THR A 159 -23.46 6.23 8.74
N ARG A 160 -22.90 5.02 8.80
CA ARG A 160 -21.69 4.72 9.56
C ARG A 160 -20.55 5.62 9.08
N ASP A 161 -19.85 6.27 10.01
CA ASP A 161 -18.75 7.18 9.71
C ASP A 161 -17.66 6.57 8.81
N PRO A 162 -17.34 7.11 7.62
CA PRO A 162 -16.45 6.45 6.67
C PRO A 162 -15.00 6.37 7.18
N ILE A 163 -14.32 5.25 6.86
CA ILE A 163 -12.87 5.07 7.06
C ILE A 163 -12.19 5.26 5.70
N TYR A 164 -11.28 6.22 5.57
CA TYR A 164 -10.47 6.46 4.38
C TYR A 164 -9.03 5.99 4.61
N LEU A 165 -8.63 4.94 3.91
CA LEU A 165 -7.25 4.43 3.89
C LEU A 165 -6.48 5.16 2.79
N ILE A 166 -5.50 5.97 3.17
CA ILE A 166 -4.64 6.68 2.21
C ILE A 166 -3.35 5.88 1.98
N ALA A 167 -2.98 5.69 0.72
CA ALA A 167 -1.77 4.96 0.36
C ALA A 167 -0.95 5.74 -0.67
N ASN A 168 0.33 5.96 -0.34
CA ASN A 168 1.33 6.40 -1.32
C ASN A 168 2.21 5.21 -1.71
N THR A 169 1.73 4.39 -2.63
CA THR A 169 2.41 3.16 -3.08
C THR A 169 1.97 2.82 -4.51
N ASN A 170 2.42 1.70 -5.07
CA ASN A 170 2.07 1.26 -6.42
C ASN A 170 1.00 0.15 -6.42
N GLU A 171 0.43 -0.13 -7.58
CA GLU A 171 -0.66 -1.10 -7.76
C GLU A 171 -0.31 -2.51 -7.23
N LEU A 172 0.86 -3.07 -7.52
CA LEU A 172 1.26 -4.41 -7.05
C LEU A 172 1.32 -4.48 -5.52
N HIS A 173 1.87 -3.45 -4.87
CA HIS A 173 1.86 -3.35 -3.42
C HIS A 173 0.43 -3.26 -2.86
N VAL A 174 -0.46 -2.47 -3.48
CA VAL A 174 -1.86 -2.39 -3.04
C VAL A 174 -2.55 -3.75 -3.13
N ILE A 175 -2.36 -4.48 -4.24
CA ILE A 175 -2.92 -5.82 -4.43
C ILE A 175 -2.43 -6.76 -3.32
N GLN A 176 -1.13 -6.74 -3.03
CA GLN A 176 -0.55 -7.54 -1.95
C GLN A 176 -1.12 -7.17 -0.57
N ILE A 177 -1.23 -5.87 -0.25
CA ILE A 177 -1.79 -5.40 1.01
C ILE A 177 -3.25 -5.85 1.15
N LEU A 178 -4.07 -5.68 0.11
CA LEU A 178 -5.47 -6.13 0.13
C LEU A 178 -5.58 -7.64 0.32
N HIS A 179 -4.69 -8.43 -0.28
CA HIS A 179 -4.63 -9.87 -0.04
C HIS A 179 -4.33 -10.18 1.43
N LEU A 180 -3.31 -9.53 2.02
CA LEU A 180 -2.96 -9.72 3.43
C LEU A 180 -4.10 -9.29 4.36
N LEU A 181 -4.75 -8.16 4.10
CA LEU A 181 -5.89 -7.69 4.90
C LEU A 181 -7.04 -8.70 4.89
N ARG A 182 -7.42 -9.21 3.70
CA ARG A 182 -8.47 -10.23 3.56
C ARG A 182 -8.13 -11.54 4.26
N LYS A 183 -6.89 -12.01 4.10
CA LYS A 183 -6.41 -13.26 4.68
C LYS A 183 -6.45 -13.22 6.21
N ASN A 184 -6.03 -12.10 6.80
CA ASN A 184 -5.90 -11.98 8.25
C ASN A 184 -7.15 -11.37 8.93
N ASN A 185 -8.12 -10.87 8.16
CA ASN A 185 -9.38 -10.34 8.70
C ASN A 185 -10.60 -10.99 8.02
N PRO A 186 -10.80 -12.32 8.15
CA PRO A 186 -11.85 -13.04 7.44
C PRO A 186 -13.28 -12.66 7.87
N SER A 187 -13.45 -12.02 9.03
CA SER A 187 -14.73 -11.51 9.51
C SER A 187 -15.18 -10.23 8.79
N ILE A 188 -14.28 -9.52 8.11
CA ILE A 188 -14.59 -8.31 7.35
C ILE A 188 -15.06 -8.69 5.95
N LEU A 189 -16.22 -8.17 5.55
CA LEU A 189 -16.82 -8.39 4.23
C LEU A 189 -16.14 -7.54 3.15
N PHE A 190 -14.93 -7.92 2.76
CA PHE A 190 -14.25 -7.28 1.62
C PHE A 190 -14.95 -7.62 0.30
N TYR A 191 -15.09 -6.62 -0.56
CA TYR A 191 -15.56 -6.85 -1.93
C TYR A 191 -14.54 -7.68 -2.72
N ARG A 192 -15.03 -8.56 -3.59
CA ARG A 192 -14.19 -9.49 -4.37
C ARG A 192 -13.48 -8.79 -5.52
N ASN A 193 -14.20 -7.98 -6.28
CA ASN A 193 -13.72 -7.32 -7.48
C ASN A 193 -13.42 -5.86 -7.18
N ILE A 194 -12.21 -5.59 -6.70
CA ILE A 194 -11.74 -4.22 -6.43
C ILE A 194 -10.79 -3.83 -7.55
N ASP A 195 -11.18 -2.84 -8.34
CA ASP A 195 -10.34 -2.28 -9.39
C ASP A 195 -9.41 -1.20 -8.81
N VAL A 196 -8.13 -1.53 -8.67
CA VAL A 196 -7.05 -0.64 -8.22
C VAL A 196 -6.13 -0.20 -9.35
N SER A 197 -6.49 -0.46 -10.61
CA SER A 197 -5.65 -0.15 -11.76
C SER A 197 -5.31 1.34 -11.89
N PRO A 198 -4.14 1.72 -12.41
CA PRO A 198 -3.82 3.11 -12.69
C PRO A 198 -4.80 3.70 -13.70
N LYS A 199 -5.56 4.69 -13.27
CA LYS A 199 -6.45 5.50 -14.09
C LYS A 199 -6.59 6.87 -13.42
N ASP A 200 -6.82 7.92 -14.20
CA ASP A 200 -7.14 9.25 -13.65
C ASP A 200 -8.58 9.23 -13.12
N ASP A 201 -8.72 8.78 -11.89
CA ASP A 201 -9.99 8.66 -11.18
C ASP A 201 -9.77 9.10 -9.73
N LYS A 202 -10.29 10.28 -9.43
CA LYS A 202 -10.17 10.92 -8.11
C LYS A 202 -11.29 10.50 -7.18
N SER A 203 -11.91 9.32 -7.39
CA SER A 203 -12.90 8.76 -6.48
C SER A 203 -12.26 7.77 -5.49
N PRO A 204 -12.71 7.73 -4.22
CA PRO A 204 -12.30 6.69 -3.28
C PRO A 204 -12.87 5.34 -3.70
N ILE A 205 -12.06 4.28 -3.62
CA ILE A 205 -12.49 2.92 -3.96
C ILE A 205 -13.05 2.28 -2.70
N GLU A 206 -14.34 1.98 -2.66
CA GLU A 206 -14.88 1.21 -1.53
C GLU A 206 -14.37 -0.24 -1.59
N ILE A 207 -13.73 -0.69 -0.51
CA ILE A 207 -13.11 -2.04 -0.44
C ILE A 207 -13.88 -3.00 0.48
N ALA A 208 -14.66 -2.44 1.41
CA ALA A 208 -15.58 -3.10 2.32
C ALA A 208 -16.60 -2.04 2.79
N PRO A 209 -17.75 -2.40 3.38
CA PRO A 209 -18.80 -1.44 3.76
C PRO A 209 -18.29 -0.23 4.56
N GLY A 210 -18.27 0.93 3.90
CA GLY A 210 -17.77 2.22 4.40
C GLY A 210 -16.29 2.27 4.77
N ILE A 211 -15.48 1.40 4.16
CA ILE A 211 -14.01 1.49 4.15
C ILE A 211 -13.59 1.80 2.71
N PHE A 212 -12.97 2.95 2.53
CA PHE A 212 -12.58 3.48 1.25
C PHE A 212 -11.06 3.54 1.14
N LEU A 213 -10.54 3.23 -0.04
CA LEU A 213 -9.12 3.26 -0.36
C LEU A 213 -8.84 4.42 -1.32
N CYS A 214 -7.90 5.28 -0.93
CA CYS A 214 -7.46 6.44 -1.70
C CYS A 214 -6.00 6.23 -2.09
N LEU A 215 -5.73 6.20 -3.40
CA LEU A 215 -4.44 5.81 -3.97
C LEU A 215 -3.76 7.01 -4.63
N SER A 216 -2.56 7.37 -4.19
CA SER A 216 -1.84 8.54 -4.70
C SER A 216 -1.74 8.58 -6.23
N TYR A 217 -1.48 7.43 -6.85
CA TYR A 217 -1.33 7.32 -8.30
C TYR A 217 -2.63 7.43 -9.10
N ARG A 218 -3.79 7.18 -8.50
CA ARG A 218 -5.07 7.48 -9.15
C ARG A 218 -5.43 8.96 -9.05
N TYR A 219 -5.01 9.59 -7.96
CA TYR A 219 -5.26 11.00 -7.68
C TYR A 219 -4.22 11.92 -8.33
N GLN A 220 -3.10 11.37 -8.79
CA GLN A 220 -1.91 12.11 -9.23
C GLN A 220 -1.36 13.04 -8.12
N MET A 221 -1.38 12.58 -6.86
CA MET A 221 -0.99 13.34 -5.68
C MET A 221 0.11 12.61 -4.89
N PHE A 222 1.38 12.94 -5.18
CA PHE A 222 2.54 12.28 -4.57
C PHE A 222 3.19 13.14 -3.48
N LYS A 223 3.98 12.50 -2.61
CA LYS A 223 4.52 13.15 -1.40
C LYS A 223 5.80 13.98 -1.63
N THR A 224 6.55 13.80 -2.73
CA THR A 224 7.85 14.49 -2.89
C THR A 224 7.87 15.54 -4.01
N LEU A 225 8.65 16.61 -3.77
CA LEU A 225 8.80 17.74 -4.68
C LEU A 225 9.40 17.33 -6.04
N GLU A 226 10.31 16.35 -6.06
CA GLU A 226 10.94 15.82 -7.28
C GLU A 226 9.97 14.98 -8.12
N GLU A 227 9.08 14.21 -7.46
CA GLU A 227 7.99 13.46 -8.10
C GLU A 227 6.88 14.40 -8.62
N ASN A 228 6.65 15.55 -7.98
CA ASN A 228 5.62 16.53 -8.34
C ASN A 228 6.07 17.55 -9.39
N MET A 229 7.38 17.80 -9.57
CA MET A 229 7.89 18.81 -10.51
C MET A 229 7.91 18.37 -11.98
N ALA A 230 7.79 17.07 -12.28
CA ALA A 230 7.99 16.57 -13.64
C ALA A 230 6.77 16.73 -14.57
N THR A 231 5.55 16.97 -14.07
CA THR A 231 4.36 16.82 -14.93
C THR A 231 3.19 17.78 -14.73
N ASP A 232 2.97 18.44 -13.59
CA ASP A 232 1.81 19.36 -13.46
C ASP A 232 1.91 20.32 -12.26
N PRO A 233 1.70 21.65 -12.40
CA PRO A 233 1.59 22.57 -11.26
C PRO A 233 0.46 22.23 -10.26
N ILE A 234 -0.52 21.40 -10.63
CA ILE A 234 -1.58 20.89 -9.74
C ILE A 234 -1.05 19.80 -8.76
N ALA A 235 0.10 19.17 -9.04
CA ALA A 235 0.70 18.12 -8.21
C ALA A 235 1.31 18.61 -6.88
N LYS A 236 1.12 19.89 -6.48
CA LYS A 236 1.72 20.44 -5.24
C LYS A 236 0.94 20.09 -3.96
N THR A 237 -0.21 19.44 -4.07
CA THR A 237 -1.07 19.11 -2.92
C THR A 237 -0.91 17.65 -2.51
N SER A 238 -0.68 17.40 -1.22
CA SER A 238 -0.67 16.03 -0.69
C SER A 238 -2.03 15.35 -0.88
N LEU A 239 -2.05 14.02 -1.00
CA LEU A 239 -3.31 13.25 -1.07
C LEU A 239 -4.23 13.58 0.12
N LEU A 240 -3.68 13.73 1.32
CA LEU A 240 -4.43 14.11 2.51
C LEU A 240 -5.10 15.48 2.34
N SER A 241 -4.35 16.49 1.87
CA SER A 241 -4.88 17.83 1.61
C SER A 241 -6.00 17.82 0.57
N TYR A 242 -5.86 17.03 -0.50
CA TYR A 242 -6.90 16.88 -1.52
C TYR A 242 -8.17 16.27 -0.94
N LEU A 243 -8.06 15.17 -0.18
CA LEU A 243 -9.21 14.51 0.43
C LEU A 243 -9.98 15.47 1.35
N VAL A 244 -9.28 16.16 2.24
CA VAL A 244 -9.91 17.11 3.19
C VAL A 244 -10.56 18.29 2.46
N SER A 245 -9.85 18.93 1.52
CA SER A 245 -10.31 20.17 0.89
C SER A 245 -11.32 19.97 -0.25
N LYS A 246 -11.37 18.80 -0.88
CA LYS A 246 -12.20 18.55 -2.07
C LYS A 246 -13.26 17.48 -1.88
N GLN A 247 -12.97 16.40 -1.16
CA GLN A 247 -13.93 15.31 -0.98
C GLN A 247 -14.70 15.40 0.33
N LEU A 248 -14.03 15.85 1.39
CA LEU A 248 -14.62 16.06 2.70
C LEU A 248 -14.86 17.55 2.96
N SER A 249 -15.07 18.34 1.89
CA SER A 249 -15.22 19.80 1.99
C SER A 249 -16.41 20.26 2.82
N GLU A 250 -17.41 19.39 3.00
CA GLU A 250 -18.60 19.65 3.82
C GLU A 250 -18.40 19.25 5.29
N VAL A 251 -17.31 18.55 5.62
CA VAL A 251 -17.00 18.10 6.97
C VAL A 251 -16.05 19.10 7.62
N PRO A 252 -16.40 19.71 8.77
CA PRO A 252 -15.47 20.56 9.50
C PRO A 252 -14.18 19.82 9.82
N THR A 253 -13.01 20.46 9.68
CA THR A 253 -11.73 19.80 9.97
C THR A 253 -11.57 19.40 11.44
N SER A 254 -12.31 20.05 12.34
CA SER A 254 -12.47 19.65 13.75
C SER A 254 -13.24 18.35 13.95
N GLU A 255 -13.90 17.85 12.90
CA GLU A 255 -14.61 16.57 12.85
C GLU A 255 -13.92 15.56 11.92
N ILE A 256 -12.62 15.69 11.71
CA ILE A 256 -11.82 14.72 10.96
C ILE A 256 -10.78 14.15 11.90
N ARG A 257 -10.70 12.82 11.97
CA ARG A 257 -9.61 12.13 12.67
C ARG A 257 -8.56 11.66 11.69
N PHE A 258 -7.30 11.77 12.09
CA PHE A 258 -6.17 11.35 11.29
C PHE A 258 -5.22 10.43 12.07
N ILE A 259 -4.86 9.29 11.48
CA ILE A 259 -3.90 8.34 12.04
C ILE A 259 -2.78 8.09 11.05
N SER A 260 -1.52 8.27 11.47
CA SER A 260 -0.36 7.90 10.66
C SER A 260 0.82 7.44 11.50
N GLN A 261 1.63 6.55 10.93
CA GLN A 261 2.94 6.16 11.49
C GLN A 261 4.09 7.06 10.97
N HIS A 262 3.81 7.99 10.05
CA HIS A 262 4.83 8.85 9.44
C HIS A 262 4.69 10.29 9.92
N GLN A 263 5.74 10.81 10.57
CA GLN A 263 5.76 12.18 11.09
C GLN A 263 5.42 13.27 10.04
N PRO A 264 5.91 13.21 8.78
CA PRO A 264 5.55 14.21 7.77
C PRO A 264 4.04 14.28 7.51
N ASP A 265 3.33 13.16 7.61
CA ASP A 265 1.89 13.15 7.40
C ASP A 265 1.14 13.80 8.57
N LEU A 266 1.61 13.62 9.81
CA LEU A 266 1.05 14.26 11.00
C LEU A 266 1.26 15.79 10.94
N VAL A 267 2.43 16.24 10.47
CA VAL A 267 2.71 17.66 10.25
C VAL A 267 1.80 18.23 9.15
N GLU A 268 1.58 17.50 8.07
CA GLU A 268 0.68 17.91 7.01
C GLU A 268 -0.79 18.01 7.49
N ALA A 269 -1.24 17.07 8.33
CA ALA A 269 -2.57 17.10 8.95
C ALA A 269 -2.79 18.37 9.79
N LEU A 270 -1.80 18.75 10.59
CA LEU A 270 -1.82 20.01 11.34
C LEU A 270 -1.86 21.21 10.39
N ARG A 271 -1.04 21.20 9.32
CA ARG A 271 -0.95 22.31 8.35
C ARG A 271 -2.26 22.56 7.62
N ILE A 272 -3.04 21.52 7.34
CA ILE A 272 -4.35 21.64 6.67
C ILE A 272 -5.52 21.92 7.64
N GLY A 273 -5.23 22.08 8.94
CA GLY A 273 -6.20 22.53 9.94
C GLY A 273 -7.01 21.41 10.61
N ILE A 274 -6.57 20.15 10.55
CA ILE A 274 -7.15 19.10 11.41
C ILE A 274 -6.79 19.42 12.86
N ASP A 275 -7.76 19.31 13.75
CA ASP A 275 -7.58 19.58 15.18
C ASP A 275 -6.46 18.69 15.76
N PRO A 276 -5.46 19.25 16.47
CA PRO A 276 -4.40 18.48 17.11
C PRO A 276 -4.91 17.32 17.98
N ASP A 277 -6.06 17.47 18.64
CA ASP A 277 -6.64 16.43 19.50
C ASP A 277 -7.21 15.24 18.69
N ASN A 278 -7.36 15.42 17.38
CA ASN A 278 -7.83 14.42 16.42
C ASN A 278 -6.70 13.84 15.55
N ILE A 279 -5.44 14.18 15.82
CA ILE A 279 -4.27 13.69 15.09
C ILE A 279 -3.50 12.71 15.98
N TYR A 280 -3.39 11.47 15.53
CA TYR A 280 -2.80 10.40 16.33
C TYR A 280 -1.60 9.76 15.62
N PRO A 281 -0.44 9.69 16.28
CA PRO A 281 0.58 8.70 15.94
C PRO A 281 -0.01 7.29 16.04
N ALA A 282 0.21 6.46 15.03
CA ALA A 282 -0.38 5.12 14.95
C ALA A 282 -0.13 4.28 16.21
N ASP A 283 1.12 4.20 16.66
CA ASP A 283 1.49 3.40 17.83
C ASP A 283 0.75 3.86 19.10
N ASN A 284 0.61 5.17 19.29
CA ASN A 284 -0.12 5.74 20.43
C ASN A 284 -1.61 5.41 20.35
N TYR A 285 -2.21 5.58 19.16
CA TYR A 285 -3.64 5.29 18.95
C TYR A 285 -3.96 3.82 19.26
N PHE A 286 -3.23 2.90 18.63
CA PHE A 286 -3.53 1.48 18.77
C PHE A 286 -3.16 0.92 20.14
N THR A 287 -2.14 1.46 20.81
CA THR A 287 -1.84 1.10 22.21
C THR A 287 -2.98 1.51 23.14
N ALA A 288 -3.46 2.76 23.03
CA ALA A 288 -4.57 3.25 23.84
C ALA A 288 -5.87 2.45 23.59
N GLN A 289 -6.16 2.12 22.34
CA GLN A 289 -7.30 1.28 21.98
C GLN A 289 -7.15 -0.13 22.56
N ALA A 290 -5.98 -0.75 22.45
CA ALA A 290 -5.72 -2.08 22.99
C ALA A 290 -5.90 -2.14 24.52
N GLU A 291 -5.48 -1.11 25.25
CA GLU A 291 -5.74 -1.01 26.70
C GLU A 291 -7.23 -0.88 27.02
N HIS A 292 -7.96 -0.09 26.25
CA HIS A 292 -9.40 0.05 26.40
C HIS A 292 -10.14 -1.27 26.11
N PHE A 293 -9.69 -2.02 25.11
CA PHE A 293 -10.20 -3.36 24.80
C PHE A 293 -9.99 -4.36 25.93
N LYS A 294 -8.81 -4.35 26.57
CA LYS A 294 -8.53 -5.20 27.74
C LYS A 294 -9.37 -4.88 28.97
N LYS A 295 -9.93 -3.66 29.08
CA LYS A 295 -10.78 -3.27 30.21
C LYS A 295 -12.26 -3.66 30.00
N MET A 296 -12.65 -4.00 28.78
CA MET A 296 -14.03 -4.36 28.42
C MET A 296 -14.29 -5.87 28.36
N HIS A 297 -13.25 -6.69 28.51
CA HIS A 297 -13.28 -8.15 28.54
C HIS A 297 -12.60 -8.66 29.80
#